data_AF-A0AAE1B1W3-F1
#
_entry.id   AF-A0AAE1B1W3-F1
#
_cell.length_a   1.000
_cell.length_b   1.000
_cell.length_c   1.000
_cell.angle_alpha   90.00
_cell.angle_beta   90.00
_cell.angle_gamma   90.00
#
_symmetry.space_group_name_H-M   'P 1'
#
loop_
_entity.id
_entity.type
_entity.pdbx_description
1 polymer ?
#
loop_
_entity_poly.entity_id
_entity_poly.type
_entity_poly.pdbx_seq_one_letter_code
_entity_poly.pdbx_strand_id
1 'polypeptide(L)'
;SRTSCDICCKDDACVNQITSKLMAQAPVICPSHCTVKHASDCCNDVNVCKDDQFCELKVNRHRIVEGHCKDNDNNLQCKLNLVSHPCPPDVMSHLVNQDCTIDCCTDNSCVAGHFGGVYTNAVGNTVLPPISTTTVATTPAPTTTTTTPATTTVTTLATTVAPYNVYAHLQQECRDHLEPGICNDLKETQDLCKQNGTGLHLDLCPETCSVCQAMKEANCHDTVLDGECAKLMAEKDICNGPFARYTCPVSCGLCDVLVEEKLVAILAAKTNSLSLSPDSASGLQDTLG
;
A
#
# COMPACT_ATOMS: atom_id res chain seq x y z
N SER A 1 -23.22 -22.69 -15.39
CA SER A 1 -23.01 -22.91 -13.94
C SER A 1 -22.70 -21.57 -13.31
N ARG A 2 -23.64 -21.02 -12.52
CA ARG A 2 -23.35 -19.88 -11.63
C ARG A 2 -22.75 -20.47 -10.37
N THR A 3 -21.51 -20.13 -10.06
CA THR A 3 -20.90 -20.39 -8.76
C THR A 3 -20.66 -19.04 -8.10
N SER A 4 -21.26 -18.92 -6.92
CA SER A 4 -21.30 -17.77 -6.02
C SER A 4 -19.93 -17.15 -5.78
N CYS A 5 -19.84 -15.81 -5.82
CA CYS A 5 -18.67 -15.07 -5.33
C CYS A 5 -19.02 -14.20 -4.12
N ASP A 6 -19.88 -14.69 -3.22
CA ASP A 6 -19.98 -14.12 -1.87
C ASP A 6 -19.07 -14.95 -0.96
N ILE A 7 -17.75 -14.77 -1.09
CA ILE A 7 -16.82 -15.25 -0.07
C ILE A 7 -16.82 -14.22 1.04
N CYS A 8 -17.65 -14.43 2.06
CA CYS A 8 -17.56 -13.67 3.30
C CYS A 8 -16.34 -14.16 4.08
N CYS A 9 -15.30 -13.33 4.15
CA CYS A 9 -14.17 -13.61 5.01
C CYS A 9 -14.55 -13.48 6.47
N LYS A 10 -14.22 -14.50 7.27
CA LYS A 10 -14.38 -14.51 8.73
C LYS A 10 -13.15 -14.05 9.49
N ASP A 11 -12.01 -13.99 8.81
CA ASP A 11 -10.71 -13.64 9.35
C ASP A 11 -9.84 -12.98 8.26
N ASP A 12 -8.71 -12.43 8.68
CA ASP A 12 -7.83 -11.64 7.84
C ASP A 12 -6.93 -12.51 6.97
N ALA A 13 -6.73 -13.76 7.37
CA ALA A 13 -6.09 -14.73 6.51
C ALA A 13 -6.89 -14.90 5.21
N CYS A 14 -8.23 -14.96 5.30
CA CYS A 14 -9.10 -14.96 4.14
C CYS A 14 -9.01 -13.66 3.32
N VAL A 15 -9.06 -12.49 3.97
CA VAL A 15 -8.99 -11.19 3.26
C VAL A 15 -7.66 -11.05 2.55
N ASN A 16 -6.53 -11.32 3.22
CA ASN A 16 -5.20 -11.27 2.63
C ASN A 16 -5.05 -12.27 1.48
N GLN A 17 -5.62 -13.47 1.60
CA GLN A 17 -5.56 -14.46 0.53
C GLN A 17 -6.37 -14.03 -0.70
N ILE A 18 -7.53 -13.38 -0.51
CA ILE A 18 -8.33 -12.81 -1.60
C ILE A 18 -7.61 -11.61 -2.23
N THR A 19 -7.11 -10.69 -1.42
CA THR A 19 -6.36 -9.51 -1.89
C THR A 19 -5.11 -9.92 -2.66
N SER A 20 -4.33 -10.88 -2.15
CA SER A 20 -3.18 -11.41 -2.87
C SER A 20 -3.56 -12.10 -4.18
N LYS A 21 -4.69 -12.81 -4.23
CA LYS A 21 -5.20 -13.41 -5.48
C LYS A 21 -5.72 -12.37 -6.47
N LEU A 22 -6.32 -11.29 -5.99
CA LEU A 22 -6.75 -10.15 -6.82
C LEU A 22 -5.54 -9.40 -7.37
N MET A 23 -4.54 -9.15 -6.52
CA MET A 23 -3.28 -8.50 -6.90
C MET A 23 -2.47 -9.36 -7.89
N ALA A 24 -2.48 -10.68 -7.73
CA ALA A 24 -1.84 -11.61 -8.67
C ALA A 24 -2.57 -11.71 -10.02
N GLN A 25 -3.83 -11.29 -10.10
CA GLN A 25 -4.60 -11.20 -11.34
C GLN A 25 -4.63 -9.77 -11.91
N ALA A 26 -4.15 -8.79 -11.15
CA ALA A 26 -4.05 -7.43 -11.63
C ALA A 26 -2.91 -7.33 -12.65
N PRO A 27 -3.10 -6.61 -13.77
CA PRO A 27 -2.02 -6.28 -14.68
C PRO A 27 -0.84 -5.66 -13.93
N VAL A 28 0.39 -6.04 -14.29
CA VAL A 28 1.60 -5.47 -13.67
C VAL A 28 1.74 -4.01 -14.08
N ILE A 29 1.84 -3.09 -13.13
CA ILE A 29 2.06 -1.67 -13.41
C ILE A 29 3.56 -1.39 -13.35
N CYS A 30 4.12 -0.94 -14.46
CA CYS A 30 5.54 -0.75 -14.67
C CYS A 30 5.85 0.74 -14.86
N PRO A 31 6.68 1.37 -14.02
CA PRO A 31 7.02 2.79 -14.17
C PRO A 31 7.72 3.02 -15.51
N SER A 32 7.41 4.09 -16.23
CA SER A 32 8.05 4.32 -17.54
C SER A 32 9.48 4.86 -17.37
N HIS A 33 9.61 6.02 -16.73
CA HIS A 33 10.87 6.73 -16.53
C HIS A 33 10.77 7.70 -15.35
N CYS A 34 11.78 7.69 -14.48
CA CYS A 34 11.87 8.63 -13.38
C CYS A 34 13.31 8.74 -12.89
N THR A 35 13.63 9.85 -12.24
CA THR A 35 14.95 9.98 -11.63
C THR A 35 14.96 9.29 -10.27
N VAL A 36 16.08 8.65 -9.92
CA VAL A 36 16.29 8.02 -8.61
C VAL A 36 16.03 9.00 -7.45
N LYS A 37 16.30 10.30 -7.63
CA LYS A 37 16.05 11.34 -6.61
C LYS A 37 14.57 11.62 -6.36
N HIS A 38 13.72 11.32 -7.33
CA HIS A 38 12.28 11.55 -7.31
C HIS A 38 11.56 10.25 -7.60
N ALA A 39 11.85 9.22 -6.78
CA ALA A 39 11.23 7.91 -6.91
C ALA A 39 9.69 7.97 -6.80
N SER A 40 9.17 9.00 -6.11
CA SER A 40 7.75 9.32 -6.08
C SER A 40 7.15 9.53 -7.48
N ASP A 41 7.93 10.12 -8.38
CA ASP A 41 7.46 10.51 -9.71
C ASP A 41 7.40 9.33 -10.67
N CYS A 42 8.06 8.20 -10.33
CA CYS A 42 7.97 6.95 -11.08
C CYS A 42 6.54 6.44 -11.22
N CYS A 43 5.69 6.80 -10.27
CA CYS A 43 4.30 6.37 -10.23
C CYS A 43 3.36 7.29 -11.02
N ASN A 44 3.84 8.45 -11.49
CA ASN A 44 3.04 9.41 -12.26
C ASN A 44 2.92 9.03 -13.75
N ASP A 45 3.93 8.35 -14.28
CA ASP A 45 3.93 7.84 -15.64
C ASP A 45 4.21 6.33 -15.62
N VAL A 46 3.15 5.56 -15.84
CA VAL A 46 3.18 4.11 -15.71
C VAL A 46 2.62 3.43 -16.95
N ASN A 47 3.23 2.31 -17.30
CA ASN A 47 2.75 1.40 -18.32
C ASN A 47 2.09 0.20 -17.65
N VAL A 48 0.93 -0.19 -18.15
CA VAL A 48 0.25 -1.41 -17.71
C VAL A 48 0.68 -2.56 -18.60
N CYS A 49 1.39 -3.54 -18.05
CA CYS A 49 1.83 -4.72 -18.77
C CYS A 49 0.64 -5.66 -19.06
N LYS A 50 0.71 -6.38 -20.17
CA LYS A 50 -0.30 -7.40 -20.53
C LYS A 50 -0.15 -8.67 -19.69
N ASP A 51 -1.16 -9.54 -19.72
CA ASP A 51 -1.22 -10.79 -18.94
C ASP A 51 -0.01 -11.74 -19.14
N ASP A 52 0.66 -11.65 -20.29
CA ASP A 52 1.83 -12.44 -20.67
C ASP A 52 3.15 -11.67 -20.59
N GLN A 53 3.13 -10.50 -19.93
CA GLN A 53 4.29 -9.62 -19.79
C GLN A 53 4.69 -9.44 -18.32
N PHE A 54 5.95 -9.11 -18.10
CA PHE A 54 6.53 -8.75 -16.82
C PHE A 54 7.20 -7.38 -16.91
N CYS A 55 7.39 -6.72 -15.77
CA CYS A 55 8.07 -5.44 -15.67
C CYS A 55 9.58 -5.64 -15.42
N GLU A 56 10.42 -5.28 -16.38
CA GLU A 56 11.87 -5.22 -16.21
C GLU A 56 12.26 -3.83 -15.67
N LEU A 57 12.78 -3.77 -14.45
CA LEU A 57 13.24 -2.54 -13.81
C LEU A 57 14.76 -2.39 -13.99
N LYS A 58 15.18 -1.27 -14.58
CA LYS A 58 16.60 -0.95 -14.83
C LYS A 58 16.95 0.43 -14.33
N VAL A 59 18.22 0.62 -13.96
CA VAL A 59 18.80 1.95 -13.75
C VAL A 59 19.89 2.17 -14.77
N ASN A 60 19.78 3.26 -15.51
CA ASN A 60 20.79 3.65 -16.47
C ASN A 60 21.91 4.49 -15.83
N ARG A 61 22.99 4.74 -16.57
CA ARG A 61 24.14 5.56 -16.11
C ARG A 61 23.78 6.99 -15.68
N HIS A 62 22.62 7.50 -16.09
CA HIS A 62 22.12 8.82 -15.71
C HIS A 62 21.26 8.81 -14.44
N ARG A 63 21.21 7.68 -13.71
CA ARG A 63 20.35 7.49 -12.53
C ARG A 63 18.87 7.71 -12.86
N ILE A 64 18.47 7.25 -14.04
CA ILE A 64 17.06 7.18 -14.42
C ILE A 64 16.65 5.73 -14.22
N VAL A 65 15.61 5.53 -13.42
CA VAL A 65 14.92 4.25 -13.29
C VAL A 65 13.95 4.16 -14.46
N GLU A 66 14.06 3.08 -15.22
CA GLU A 66 13.19 2.78 -16.36
C GLU A 66 12.55 1.42 -16.13
N GLY A 67 11.24 1.34 -16.32
CA GLY A 67 10.50 0.09 -16.33
C GLY A 67 9.99 -0.21 -17.74
N HIS A 68 10.26 -1.44 -18.20
CA HIS A 68 9.84 -1.91 -19.51
C HIS A 68 8.96 -3.15 -19.37
N CYS A 69 7.74 -3.11 -19.91
CA CYS A 69 6.93 -4.32 -20.07
C CYS A 69 7.56 -5.20 -21.16
N LYS A 70 7.95 -6.43 -20.78
CA LYS A 70 8.59 -7.42 -21.65
C LYS A 70 7.79 -8.71 -21.64
N ASP A 71 7.76 -9.42 -22.75
CA ASP A 71 7.09 -10.72 -22.83
C ASP A 71 7.76 -11.75 -21.91
N ASN A 72 6.98 -12.63 -21.30
CA ASN A 72 7.45 -13.62 -20.32
C ASN A 72 8.57 -14.55 -20.83
N ASP A 73 8.68 -14.77 -22.14
CA ASP A 73 9.79 -15.51 -22.75
C ASP A 73 11.16 -14.85 -22.46
N ASN A 74 11.19 -13.54 -22.22
CA ASN A 74 12.38 -12.78 -21.85
C ASN A 74 12.66 -12.77 -20.33
N ASN A 75 11.80 -13.37 -19.50
CA ASN A 75 11.95 -13.33 -18.04
C ASN A 75 13.25 -14.02 -17.59
N LEU A 76 13.61 -15.13 -18.23
CA LEU A 76 14.88 -15.81 -17.96
C LEU A 76 16.09 -14.93 -18.28
N GLN A 77 16.05 -14.23 -19.42
CA GLN A 77 17.13 -13.30 -19.80
C GLN A 77 17.23 -12.13 -18.81
N CYS A 78 16.09 -11.59 -18.36
CA CYS A 78 16.08 -10.56 -17.32
C CYS A 78 16.73 -11.07 -16.03
N LYS A 79 16.37 -12.28 -15.56
CA LYS A 79 16.99 -12.88 -14.36
C LYS A 79 18.48 -13.12 -14.53
N LEU A 80 18.94 -13.52 -15.71
CA LEU A 80 20.37 -13.63 -16.02
C LEU A 80 21.06 -12.25 -16.00
N ASN A 81 20.41 -11.21 -16.52
CA ASN A 81 20.90 -9.84 -16.45
C ASN A 81 20.98 -9.33 -15.01
N LEU A 82 19.99 -9.66 -14.18
CA LEU A 82 19.96 -9.34 -12.75
C LEU A 82 21.14 -9.95 -11.99
N VAL A 83 21.50 -11.21 -12.29
CA VAL A 83 22.66 -11.88 -11.66
C VAL A 83 23.99 -11.36 -12.21
N SER A 84 24.06 -11.05 -13.50
CA SER A 84 25.31 -10.61 -14.14
C SER A 84 25.62 -9.12 -13.91
N HIS A 85 24.59 -8.29 -13.80
CA HIS A 85 24.68 -6.84 -13.62
C HIS A 85 23.70 -6.34 -12.53
N PRO A 86 23.84 -6.81 -11.28
CA PRO A 86 22.97 -6.38 -10.20
C PRO A 86 23.20 -4.91 -9.89
N CYS A 87 22.12 -4.17 -9.68
CA CYS A 87 22.26 -2.84 -9.11
C CYS A 87 22.81 -2.93 -7.66
N PRO A 88 23.73 -2.03 -7.25
CA PRO A 88 24.22 -2.00 -5.88
C PRO A 88 23.05 -1.76 -4.91
N PRO A 89 23.05 -2.31 -3.69
CA PRO A 89 21.91 -2.22 -2.77
C PRO A 89 21.53 -0.78 -2.38
N ASP A 90 22.45 0.17 -2.58
CA ASP A 90 22.24 1.60 -2.37
C ASP A 90 22.34 2.37 -3.69
N VAL A 91 21.47 2.00 -4.64
CA VAL A 91 21.34 2.67 -5.95
C VAL A 91 21.02 4.16 -5.79
N MET A 92 20.40 4.52 -4.67
CA MET A 92 20.01 5.88 -4.34
C MET A 92 21.22 6.77 -4.03
N SER A 93 22.23 6.24 -3.33
CA SER A 93 23.39 7.04 -2.92
C SER A 93 24.57 6.98 -3.88
N HIS A 94 24.80 5.86 -4.56
CA HIS A 94 26.03 5.66 -5.35
C HIS A 94 25.94 6.07 -6.82
N LEU A 95 27.08 6.48 -7.38
CA LEU A 95 27.24 6.71 -8.82
C LEU A 95 27.22 5.35 -9.54
N VAL A 96 26.10 5.08 -10.21
CA VAL A 96 25.95 3.92 -11.11
C VAL A 96 26.68 4.24 -12.42
N ASN A 97 27.86 3.64 -12.63
CA ASN A 97 28.70 3.89 -13.81
C ASN A 97 28.30 3.03 -15.03
N GLN A 98 27.40 2.07 -14.86
CA GLN A 98 26.95 1.14 -15.90
C GLN A 98 25.48 0.82 -15.69
N ASP A 99 24.76 0.52 -16.78
CA ASP A 99 23.36 0.14 -16.67
C ASP A 99 23.24 -1.16 -15.87
N CYS A 100 22.31 -1.21 -14.93
CA CYS A 100 22.10 -2.34 -14.05
C CYS A 100 20.62 -2.71 -13.98
N THR A 101 20.33 -3.96 -13.67
CA THR A 101 18.96 -4.44 -13.48
C THR A 101 18.63 -4.45 -12.00
N ILE A 102 17.50 -3.84 -11.62
CA ILE A 102 17.01 -3.82 -10.24
C ILE A 102 16.25 -5.13 -9.97
N ASP A 103 15.27 -5.44 -10.82
CA ASP A 103 14.41 -6.62 -10.66
C ASP A 103 13.62 -6.95 -11.93
N CYS A 104 13.02 -8.14 -11.95
CA CYS A 104 12.21 -8.70 -13.02
C CYS A 104 10.81 -9.07 -12.48
N CYS A 105 9.96 -8.07 -12.32
CA CYS A 105 8.70 -8.19 -11.58
C CYS A 105 7.56 -8.79 -12.40
N THR A 106 7.02 -9.92 -11.94
CA THR A 106 5.84 -10.59 -12.51
C THR A 106 4.53 -10.19 -11.84
N ASP A 107 4.60 -9.40 -10.77
CA ASP A 107 3.45 -8.92 -10.01
C ASP A 107 3.72 -7.53 -9.43
N ASN A 108 2.64 -6.90 -8.97
CA ASN A 108 2.66 -5.56 -8.36
C ASN A 108 3.33 -5.53 -6.98
N SER A 109 3.42 -6.68 -6.30
CA SER A 109 4.10 -6.78 -4.99
C SER A 109 5.60 -6.59 -5.14
N CYS A 110 6.19 -7.17 -6.20
CA CYS A 110 7.59 -6.97 -6.55
C CYS A 110 7.89 -5.50 -6.83
N VAL A 111 7.06 -4.83 -7.66
CA VAL A 111 7.26 -3.41 -7.99
C VAL A 111 7.11 -2.54 -6.74
N ALA A 112 6.07 -2.76 -5.93
CA ALA A 112 5.85 -2.04 -4.69
C ALA A 112 7.01 -2.19 -3.69
N GLY A 113 7.69 -3.35 -3.66
CA GLY A 113 8.88 -3.57 -2.83
C GLY A 113 10.03 -2.60 -3.12
N HIS A 114 10.13 -2.09 -4.36
CA HIS A 114 11.20 -1.17 -4.78
C HIS A 114 10.83 0.32 -4.63
N PHE A 115 9.55 0.66 -4.79
CA PHE A 115 9.09 2.06 -4.78
C PHE A 115 8.30 2.44 -3.51
N GLY A 116 8.07 1.49 -2.61
CA GLY A 116 7.39 1.70 -1.33
C GLY A 116 5.91 2.09 -1.48
N GLY A 117 5.37 2.74 -0.45
CA GLY A 117 3.96 3.14 -0.35
C GLY A 117 3.48 4.16 -1.39
N VAL A 118 4.36 4.71 -2.23
CA VAL A 118 3.95 5.59 -3.34
C VAL A 118 3.15 4.80 -4.39
N TYR A 119 3.49 3.53 -4.57
CA TYR A 119 2.91 2.69 -5.60
C TYR A 119 1.43 2.38 -5.39
N THR A 120 0.98 2.26 -4.14
CA THR A 120 -0.43 1.96 -3.81
C THR A 120 -1.39 3.05 -4.30
N ASN A 121 -0.93 4.31 -4.38
CA ASN A 121 -1.73 5.43 -4.89
C ASN A 121 -1.90 5.40 -6.41
N ALA A 122 -0.90 4.94 -7.16
CA ALA A 122 -1.00 4.86 -8.62
C ALA A 122 -1.94 3.74 -9.08
N VAL A 123 -1.93 2.59 -8.39
CA VAL A 123 -2.87 1.49 -8.69
C VAL A 123 -4.32 1.92 -8.49
N GLY A 124 -4.60 2.75 -7.48
CA GLY A 124 -5.95 3.26 -7.20
C GLY A 124 -6.50 4.21 -8.28
N ASN A 125 -5.63 4.95 -8.97
CA ASN A 125 -6.02 5.90 -10.01
C ASN A 125 -6.00 5.32 -11.43
N THR A 126 -5.36 4.16 -11.62
CA THR A 126 -5.35 3.50 -12.92
C THR A 126 -6.71 2.84 -13.13
N VAL A 127 -7.57 3.49 -13.92
CA VAL A 127 -8.88 2.95 -14.30
C VAL A 127 -8.63 1.61 -15.00
N LEU A 128 -8.82 0.50 -14.28
CA LEU A 128 -8.82 -0.84 -14.87
C LEU A 128 -9.75 -0.79 -16.08
N PRO A 129 -9.30 -1.23 -17.27
CA PRO A 129 -10.18 -1.29 -18.43
C PRO A 129 -11.45 -2.06 -18.02
N PRO A 130 -12.64 -1.60 -18.42
CA PRO A 130 -13.89 -2.20 -17.99
C PRO A 130 -13.83 -3.70 -18.27
N ILE A 131 -13.93 -4.51 -17.21
CA ILE A 131 -13.96 -5.96 -17.31
C ILE A 131 -15.05 -6.28 -18.32
N SER A 132 -14.66 -6.79 -19.48
CA SER A 132 -15.59 -7.15 -20.55
C SER A 132 -16.46 -8.28 -20.03
N THR A 133 -17.63 -7.93 -19.52
CA THR A 133 -18.64 -8.88 -19.06
C THR A 133 -19.26 -9.48 -20.31
N THR A 134 -18.71 -10.62 -20.74
CA THR A 134 -19.25 -11.41 -21.84
C THR A 134 -20.67 -11.84 -21.45
N THR A 135 -21.66 -11.14 -21.96
CA THR A 135 -23.07 -11.45 -21.78
C THR A 135 -23.34 -12.74 -22.55
N VAL A 136 -23.39 -13.87 -21.84
CA VAL A 136 -23.76 -15.15 -22.44
C VAL A 136 -25.22 -15.04 -22.87
N ALA A 137 -25.45 -15.02 -24.18
CA ALA A 137 -26.77 -15.06 -24.78
C ALA A 137 -27.50 -16.33 -24.28
N THR A 138 -28.48 -16.14 -23.40
CA THR A 138 -29.35 -17.22 -22.94
C THR A 138 -30.46 -17.36 -23.97
N THR A 139 -30.44 -18.47 -24.72
CA THR A 139 -31.51 -18.87 -25.63
C THR A 139 -32.81 -19.04 -24.83
N PRO A 140 -33.88 -18.27 -25.12
CA PRO A 140 -35.13 -18.40 -24.38
C PRO A 140 -35.89 -19.66 -24.82
N ALA A 141 -36.32 -20.46 -23.85
CA ALA A 141 -37.37 -21.46 -24.04
C ALA A 141 -38.72 -20.75 -24.26
N PRO A 142 -39.63 -21.28 -25.10
CA PRO A 142 -40.89 -20.63 -25.40
C PRO A 142 -41.84 -20.79 -24.21
N THR A 143 -42.22 -19.69 -23.56
CA THR A 143 -43.38 -19.69 -22.65
C THR A 143 -44.26 -18.49 -22.92
N THR A 144 -45.52 -18.81 -23.17
CA THR A 144 -46.62 -17.96 -23.57
C THR A 144 -47.11 -17.07 -22.42
N THR A 145 -47.61 -15.89 -22.80
CA THR A 145 -48.61 -15.04 -22.11
C THR A 145 -48.10 -13.94 -21.17
N THR A 146 -47.89 -12.78 -21.80
CA THR A 146 -48.33 -11.42 -21.45
C THR A 146 -48.83 -11.13 -20.03
N THR A 147 -48.00 -10.43 -19.25
CA THR A 147 -48.45 -9.37 -18.35
C THR A 147 -47.34 -8.34 -18.22
N THR A 148 -47.66 -7.07 -18.49
CA THR A 148 -46.76 -5.91 -18.44
C THR A 148 -46.44 -5.51 -17.00
N PRO A 149 -45.15 -5.37 -16.63
CA PRO A 149 -44.77 -4.58 -15.46
C PRO A 149 -43.89 -3.40 -15.84
N ALA A 150 -44.09 -2.30 -15.11
CA ALA A 150 -43.41 -1.03 -15.26
C ALA A 150 -41.88 -1.15 -15.19
N THR A 151 -41.22 -0.34 -16.02
CA THR A 151 -39.77 -0.20 -16.11
C THR A 151 -39.24 0.48 -14.84
N THR A 152 -38.66 -0.30 -13.93
CA THR A 152 -37.85 0.23 -12.83
C THR A 152 -36.41 0.33 -13.30
N THR A 153 -35.94 1.56 -13.52
CA THR A 153 -34.55 1.87 -13.84
C THR A 153 -33.68 1.54 -12.62
N VAL A 154 -32.90 0.47 -12.70
CA VAL A 154 -31.89 0.14 -11.67
C VAL A 154 -30.64 0.94 -11.98
N THR A 155 -30.44 2.03 -11.23
CA THR A 155 -29.18 2.77 -11.22
C THR A 155 -28.14 1.94 -10.47
N THR A 156 -27.27 1.25 -11.19
CA THR A 156 -26.05 0.64 -10.63
C THR A 156 -25.08 1.76 -10.26
N LEU A 157 -24.98 2.08 -8.97
CA LEU A 157 -23.84 2.83 -8.44
C LEU A 157 -22.60 1.95 -8.52
N ALA A 158 -21.62 2.37 -9.32
CA ALA A 158 -20.27 1.84 -9.24
C ALA A 158 -19.66 2.36 -7.93
N THR A 159 -19.48 1.47 -6.95
CA THR A 159 -18.74 1.79 -5.72
C THR A 159 -17.25 1.70 -6.04
N THR A 160 -16.64 2.82 -6.39
CA THR A 160 -15.19 2.98 -6.39
C THR A 160 -14.71 2.82 -4.96
N VAL A 161 -13.91 1.78 -4.68
CA VAL A 161 -13.24 1.62 -3.39
C VAL A 161 -12.17 2.71 -3.32
N ALA A 162 -12.49 3.80 -2.62
CA ALA A 162 -11.53 4.85 -2.35
C ALA A 162 -10.37 4.28 -1.52
N PRO A 163 -9.12 4.74 -1.74
CA PRO A 163 -7.99 4.35 -0.90
C PRO A 163 -8.33 4.60 0.57
N TYR A 164 -8.06 3.59 1.41
CA TYR A 164 -8.41 3.61 2.83
C TYR A 164 -7.57 4.66 3.56
N ASN A 165 -8.19 5.77 3.94
CA ASN A 165 -7.55 6.86 4.67
C ASN A 165 -7.67 6.58 6.17
N VAL A 166 -6.59 6.03 6.73
CA VAL A 166 -6.47 5.63 8.14
C VAL A 166 -6.70 6.82 9.05
N TYR A 167 -6.15 7.99 8.69
CA TYR A 167 -6.32 9.20 9.47
C TYR A 167 -7.80 9.61 9.54
N ALA A 168 -8.51 9.65 8.41
CA ALA A 168 -9.91 10.04 8.34
C ALA A 168 -10.82 9.08 9.12
N HIS A 169 -10.49 7.79 9.15
CA HIS A 169 -11.25 6.81 9.92
C HIS A 169 -11.07 7.00 11.42
N LEU A 170 -9.81 7.19 11.86
CA LEU A 170 -9.46 7.22 13.28
C LEU A 170 -9.55 8.62 13.92
N GLN A 171 -9.74 9.69 13.14
CA GLN A 171 -9.80 11.07 13.65
C GLN A 171 -10.94 11.27 14.65
N GLN A 172 -12.07 10.57 14.48
CA GLN A 172 -13.26 10.74 15.31
C GLN A 172 -13.19 9.92 16.59
N GLU A 173 -12.73 8.67 16.51
CA GLU A 173 -12.65 7.74 17.64
C GLU A 173 -11.42 6.84 17.51
N CYS A 174 -10.28 7.32 17.99
CA CYS A 174 -9.11 6.46 18.12
C CYS A 174 -9.11 5.77 19.49
N ARG A 175 -9.70 4.58 19.54
CA ARG A 175 -9.71 3.66 20.69
C ARG A 175 -9.74 2.22 20.22
N ASP A 176 -9.41 1.29 21.11
CA ASP A 176 -9.61 -0.13 20.80
C ASP A 176 -11.11 -0.45 20.65
N HIS A 177 -11.46 -1.19 19.60
CA HIS A 177 -12.83 -1.58 19.29
C HIS A 177 -13.22 -2.96 19.85
N LEU A 178 -12.23 -3.72 20.35
CA LEU A 178 -12.43 -5.01 21.00
C LEU A 178 -12.62 -4.87 22.52
N GLU A 179 -13.11 -5.94 23.16
CA GLU A 179 -13.24 -5.97 24.61
C GLU A 179 -11.87 -5.78 25.30
N PRO A 180 -11.85 -5.15 26.50
CA PRO A 180 -10.61 -4.96 27.26
C PRO A 180 -9.85 -6.27 27.45
N GLY A 181 -8.57 -6.28 27.09
CA GLY A 181 -7.70 -7.46 27.19
C GLY A 181 -7.45 -8.16 25.85
N ILE A 182 -8.45 -8.24 24.95
CA ILE A 182 -8.30 -8.97 23.67
C ILE A 182 -7.17 -8.37 22.83
N CYS A 183 -7.09 -7.03 22.75
CA CYS A 183 -6.03 -6.37 21.99
C CYS A 183 -4.63 -6.65 22.57
N ASN A 184 -4.50 -6.81 23.90
CA ASN A 184 -3.22 -7.17 24.52
C ASN A 184 -2.87 -8.63 24.22
N ASP A 185 -3.85 -9.54 24.29
CA ASP A 185 -3.65 -10.95 23.96
C ASP A 185 -3.24 -11.11 22.49
N LEU A 186 -3.90 -10.42 21.55
CA LEU A 186 -3.56 -10.45 20.12
C LEU A 186 -2.18 -9.83 19.85
N LYS A 187 -1.82 -8.76 20.55
CA LYS A 187 -0.50 -8.15 20.47
C LYS A 187 0.61 -9.10 20.92
N GLU A 188 0.38 -9.90 21.94
CA GLU A 188 1.35 -10.89 22.44
C GLU A 188 1.40 -12.17 21.61
N THR A 189 0.25 -12.67 21.16
CA THR A 189 0.13 -14.00 20.54
C THR A 189 0.26 -13.99 19.01
N GLN A 190 -0.15 -12.90 18.35
CA GLN A 190 -0.22 -12.82 16.88
C GLN A 190 0.62 -11.70 16.28
N ASP A 191 1.47 -11.05 17.08
CA ASP A 191 2.28 -9.92 16.64
C ASP A 191 1.44 -8.83 15.93
N LEU A 192 0.21 -8.61 16.42
CA LEU A 192 -0.81 -7.75 15.80
C LEU A 192 -0.25 -6.37 15.42
N CYS A 193 0.64 -5.82 16.25
CA CYS A 193 1.20 -4.48 16.05
C CYS A 193 2.53 -4.43 15.27
N LYS A 194 3.08 -5.57 14.82
CA LYS A 194 4.36 -5.64 14.08
C LYS A 194 4.18 -5.76 12.57
N GLN A 195 2.99 -6.13 12.09
CA GLN A 195 2.74 -6.23 10.65
C GLN A 195 2.53 -4.84 10.06
N ASN A 196 3.64 -4.24 9.59
CA ASN A 196 3.63 -3.03 8.78
C ASN A 196 2.76 -3.26 7.53
N GLY A 197 1.49 -2.83 7.56
CA GLY A 197 0.71 -2.61 6.34
C GLY A 197 -0.55 -3.45 6.12
N THR A 198 -0.92 -4.39 6.99
CA THR A 198 -2.26 -5.01 6.93
C THR A 198 -3.20 -4.23 7.85
N GLY A 199 -4.00 -3.32 7.28
CA GLY A 199 -4.79 -2.29 7.99
C GLY A 199 -5.74 -2.75 9.10
N LEU A 200 -5.86 -4.06 9.35
CA LEU A 200 -6.71 -4.59 10.40
C LEU A 200 -6.32 -4.13 11.82
N HIS A 201 -5.02 -4.09 12.14
CA HIS A 201 -4.58 -3.67 13.47
C HIS A 201 -4.84 -2.18 13.73
N LEU A 202 -4.95 -1.39 12.64
CA LEU A 202 -5.33 0.03 12.68
C LEU A 202 -6.81 0.19 13.05
N ASP A 203 -7.66 -0.78 12.71
CA ASP A 203 -9.11 -0.69 12.93
C ASP A 203 -9.56 -1.33 14.23
N LEU A 204 -8.95 -2.44 14.65
CA LEU A 204 -9.41 -3.19 15.82
C LEU A 204 -8.78 -2.71 17.13
N CYS A 205 -7.48 -2.41 17.09
CA CYS A 205 -6.67 -2.17 18.29
C CYS A 205 -5.71 -0.96 18.16
N PRO A 206 -6.16 0.21 17.66
CA PRO A 206 -5.28 1.34 17.41
C PRO A 206 -4.66 1.93 18.69
N GLU A 207 -5.30 1.80 19.85
CA GLU A 207 -4.76 2.31 21.11
C GLU A 207 -3.69 1.37 21.66
N THR A 208 -3.98 0.07 21.72
CA THR A 208 -3.02 -0.95 22.17
C THR A 208 -1.77 -1.03 21.29
N CYS A 209 -1.92 -0.78 19.98
CA CYS A 209 -0.83 -0.71 19.02
C CYS A 209 -0.16 0.67 18.90
N SER A 210 -0.51 1.63 19.76
CA SER A 210 0.08 2.98 19.78
C SER A 210 -0.16 3.81 18.50
N VAL A 211 -1.11 3.42 17.65
CA VAL A 211 -1.56 4.18 16.47
C VAL A 211 -2.20 5.49 16.90
N CYS A 212 -3.02 5.47 17.95
CA CYS A 212 -3.62 6.69 18.49
C CYS A 212 -2.59 7.68 19.03
N GLN A 213 -1.48 7.16 19.56
CA GLN A 213 -0.36 8.01 19.97
C GLN A 213 0.34 8.60 18.75
N ALA A 214 0.60 7.79 17.71
CA ALA A 214 1.18 8.25 16.45
C ALA A 214 0.33 9.37 15.81
N MET A 215 -1.00 9.24 15.82
CA MET A 215 -1.91 10.26 15.30
C MET A 215 -1.86 11.57 16.09
N LYS A 216 -1.84 11.49 17.43
CA LYS A 216 -1.69 12.67 18.29
C LYS A 216 -0.35 13.36 18.07
N GLU A 217 0.73 12.59 17.92
CA GLU A 217 2.08 13.10 17.70
C GLU A 217 2.33 13.61 16.28
N ALA A 218 1.66 13.04 15.28
CA ALA A 218 1.68 13.53 13.91
C ALA A 218 1.10 14.94 13.83
N ASN A 219 0.23 15.30 14.79
CA ASN A 219 -0.34 16.63 14.94
C ASN A 219 -0.89 17.15 13.61
N CYS A 220 -1.59 16.28 12.88
CA CYS A 220 -2.03 16.59 11.53
C CYS A 220 -3.22 17.54 11.59
N HIS A 221 -2.94 18.83 11.65
CA HIS A 221 -3.91 19.89 11.48
C HIS A 221 -3.31 20.94 10.54
N ASP A 222 -4.16 21.56 9.74
CA ASP A 222 -3.76 22.72 8.95
C ASP A 222 -3.41 23.86 9.91
N THR A 223 -2.19 24.37 9.82
CA THR A 223 -1.70 25.43 10.71
C THR A 223 -2.18 26.80 10.25
N VAL A 224 -2.60 26.92 8.99
CA VAL A 224 -3.20 28.14 8.46
C VAL A 224 -4.71 28.12 8.69
N LEU A 225 -5.20 29.13 9.38
CA LEU A 225 -6.61 29.28 9.72
C LEU A 225 -7.45 29.72 8.50
N ASP A 226 -8.77 29.68 8.64
CA ASP A 226 -9.75 30.30 7.74
C ASP A 226 -9.70 29.86 6.26
N GLY A 227 -9.33 28.60 6.02
CA GLY A 227 -9.35 28.02 4.67
C GLY A 227 -8.30 28.60 3.72
N GLU A 228 -7.29 29.28 4.25
CA GLU A 228 -6.18 29.79 3.44
C GLU A 228 -5.37 28.68 2.78
N CYS A 229 -5.39 27.46 3.31
CA CYS A 229 -4.82 26.29 2.64
C CYS A 229 -5.42 26.09 1.24
N ALA A 230 -6.74 26.27 1.05
CA ALA A 230 -7.36 26.18 -0.27
C ALA A 230 -6.84 27.25 -1.24
N LYS A 231 -6.57 28.47 -0.75
CA LYS A 231 -5.98 29.55 -1.56
C LYS A 231 -4.52 29.26 -1.90
N LEU A 232 -3.74 28.78 -0.94
CA LEU A 232 -2.34 28.42 -1.13
C LEU A 232 -2.16 27.25 -2.11
N MET A 233 -3.07 26.28 -2.07
CA MET A 233 -3.14 25.21 -3.07
C MET A 233 -3.39 25.77 -4.48
N ALA A 234 -4.37 26.66 -4.61
CA ALA A 234 -4.75 27.22 -5.90
C ALA A 234 -3.70 28.17 -6.51
N GLU A 235 -3.00 28.95 -5.67
CA GLU A 235 -2.10 30.01 -6.14
C GLU A 235 -0.63 29.60 -6.20
N LYS A 236 -0.19 28.69 -5.32
CA LYS A 236 1.24 28.42 -5.09
C LYS A 236 1.62 26.95 -5.17
N ASP A 237 0.68 26.07 -5.52
CA ASP A 237 0.91 24.63 -5.60
C ASP A 237 1.60 24.07 -4.34
N ILE A 238 1.14 24.52 -3.17
CA ILE A 238 1.88 24.30 -1.92
C ILE A 238 2.01 22.81 -1.56
N CYS A 239 1.09 21.95 -2.04
CA CYS A 239 1.06 20.53 -1.74
C CYS A 239 2.23 19.73 -2.33
N ASN A 240 2.83 20.20 -3.43
CA ASN A 240 4.02 19.58 -4.01
C ASN A 240 5.32 20.04 -3.33
N GLY A 241 5.25 21.02 -2.42
CA GLY A 241 6.40 21.57 -1.72
C GLY A 241 6.69 20.86 -0.38
N PRO A 242 7.94 20.91 0.10
CA PRO A 242 8.32 20.33 1.40
C PRO A 242 7.66 21.05 2.60
N PHE A 243 7.06 22.21 2.38
CA PHE A 243 6.31 22.96 3.39
C PHE A 243 4.87 22.48 3.57
N ALA A 244 4.30 21.75 2.59
CA ALA A 244 2.94 21.22 2.65
C ALA A 244 2.65 20.49 3.96
N ARG A 245 3.60 19.64 4.38
CA ARG A 245 3.50 18.81 5.58
C ARG A 245 3.42 19.59 6.90
N TYR A 246 3.79 20.87 6.91
CA TYR A 246 3.74 21.73 8.10
C TYR A 246 2.62 22.76 8.03
N THR A 247 2.26 23.17 6.81
CA THR A 247 1.33 24.27 6.59
C THR A 247 -0.10 23.78 6.40
N CYS A 248 -0.27 22.78 5.53
CA CYS A 248 -1.59 22.30 5.08
C CYS A 248 -1.64 20.78 4.95
N PRO A 249 -1.19 19.99 5.95
CA PRO A 249 -1.09 18.54 5.78
C PRO A 249 -2.45 17.85 5.63
N VAL A 250 -3.53 18.39 6.20
CA VAL A 250 -4.89 17.84 6.03
C VAL A 250 -5.40 18.18 4.65
N SER A 251 -5.37 19.46 4.28
CA SER A 251 -5.84 19.92 2.96
C SER A 251 -5.08 19.28 1.80
N CYS A 252 -3.79 18.97 1.98
CA CYS A 252 -2.96 18.30 0.97
C CYS A 252 -3.03 16.76 1.01
N GLY A 253 -3.80 16.15 1.91
CA GLY A 253 -3.90 14.69 2.01
C GLY A 253 -2.61 14.01 2.48
N LEU A 254 -1.78 14.70 3.26
CA LEU A 254 -0.47 14.21 3.74
C LEU A 254 -0.54 13.58 5.14
N CYS A 255 -1.71 13.58 5.79
CA CYS A 255 -1.84 13.04 7.15
C CYS A 255 -1.49 11.56 7.25
N ASP A 256 -1.86 10.75 6.27
CA ASP A 256 -1.57 9.31 6.31
C ASP A 256 -0.05 9.07 6.34
N VAL A 257 0.70 9.78 5.50
CA VAL A 257 2.17 9.72 5.46
C VAL A 257 2.78 10.16 6.79
N LEU A 258 2.28 11.24 7.39
CA LEU A 258 2.79 11.74 8.67
C LEU A 258 2.48 10.78 9.83
N VAL A 259 1.31 10.16 9.83
CA VAL A 259 0.94 9.15 10.83
C VAL A 259 1.82 7.91 10.68
N GLU A 260 2.06 7.46 9.45
CA GLU A 260 2.92 6.31 9.17
C GLU A 260 4.37 6.57 9.62
N GLU A 261 4.95 7.73 9.30
CA GLU A 261 6.28 8.13 9.77
C GLU A 261 6.39 8.10 11.31
N LYS A 262 5.37 8.59 12.01
CA LYS A 262 5.33 8.57 13.48
C LYS A 262 5.15 7.16 14.03
N LEU A 263 4.31 6.35 13.41
CA LEU A 263 4.08 4.98 13.82
C LEU A 263 5.38 4.17 13.74
N VAL A 264 6.11 4.28 12.62
CA VAL A 264 7.44 3.66 12.44
C VAL A 264 8.41 4.11 13.54
N ALA A 265 8.45 5.41 13.85
CA ALA A 265 9.32 5.94 14.91
C ALA A 265 8.98 5.38 16.30
N ILE A 266 7.69 5.27 16.64
CA ILE A 266 7.22 4.71 17.91
C ILE A 266 7.58 3.21 18.01
N LEU A 267 7.35 2.45 16.94
CA LEU A 267 7.69 1.03 16.88
C LEU A 267 9.21 0.81 17.02
N ALA A 268 10.02 1.62 16.35
CA ALA A 268 11.47 1.58 16.45
C ALA A 268 11.97 1.91 17.87
N ALA A 269 11.43 2.95 18.51
CA ALA A 269 11.77 3.32 19.89
C ALA A 269 11.44 2.20 20.89
N LYS A 270 10.31 1.52 20.69
CA LYS A 270 9.88 0.40 21.55
C LYS A 270 10.81 -0.80 21.43
N THR A 271 11.28 -1.09 20.21
CA THR A 271 12.24 -2.19 19.96
C THR A 271 13.57 -1.94 20.68
N ASN A 272 14.06 -0.70 20.66
CA ASN A 272 15.29 -0.31 21.36
C ASN A 272 15.15 -0.30 22.89
N SER A 273 13.94 -0.14 23.43
CA SER A 273 13.70 -0.21 24.87
C SER A 273 13.71 -1.64 25.43
N LEU A 274 13.38 -2.63 24.60
CA LEU A 274 13.34 -4.05 24.99
C LEU A 274 14.72 -4.72 25.01
N SER A 275 15.71 -4.19 24.28
CA SER A 275 17.07 -4.75 24.22
C SER A 275 17.98 -4.35 25.40
N LEU A 276 17.48 -3.53 26.33
CA LEU A 276 18.22 -3.03 27.49
C LEU A 276 17.73 -3.59 28.83
N SER A 277 16.86 -4.61 28.85
CA SER A 277 16.44 -5.25 30.12
C SER A 277 17.57 -6.12 30.69
N PRO A 278 18.12 -5.81 31.88
CA PRO A 278 19.25 -6.54 32.46
C PRO A 278 18.78 -7.76 33.26
N ASP A 279 18.23 -8.78 32.61
CA ASP A 279 17.86 -10.07 33.25
C ASP A 279 19.01 -11.09 33.26
N SER A 280 20.22 -10.66 33.61
CA SER A 280 21.37 -11.56 33.77
C SER A 280 22.26 -11.19 34.95
N ALA A 281 21.64 -10.90 36.09
CA ALA A 281 22.34 -10.76 37.37
C ALA A 281 21.59 -11.47 38.51
N SER A 282 21.51 -12.80 38.45
CA SER A 282 21.24 -13.63 39.63
C SER A 282 21.69 -15.06 39.40
N GLY A 283 22.64 -15.54 40.21
CA GLY A 283 22.89 -16.98 40.34
C GLY A 283 24.36 -17.41 40.43
N LEU A 284 25.14 -16.86 41.36
CA LEU A 284 26.30 -17.57 41.91
C LEU A 284 26.57 -17.08 43.33
N GLN A 285 25.75 -17.55 44.26
CA GLN A 285 26.08 -17.62 45.68
C GLN A 285 26.40 -19.08 46.03
N ASP A 286 27.53 -19.22 46.72
CA ASP A 286 27.88 -20.23 47.71
C ASP A 286 28.04 -21.70 47.27
N THR A 287 29.31 -22.11 47.20
CA THR A 287 29.76 -23.36 47.83
C THR A 287 31.25 -23.30 48.13
N LEU A 288 31.60 -22.88 49.35
CA LEU A 288 32.91 -23.09 49.96
C LEU A 288 32.68 -24.02 51.16
N GLY A 289 33.13 -25.27 50.97
CA GLY A 289 33.41 -26.27 52.00
C GLY A 289 34.78 -26.86 51.73
#